data_AF-A0A351BZC9-F1
#
_entry.id   AF-A0A351BZC9-F1
#
_cell.length_a   1.000
_cell.length_b   1.000
_cell.length_c   1.000
_cell.angle_alpha   90.00
_cell.angle_beta   90.00
_cell.angle_gamma   90.00
#
_symmetry.space_group_name_H-M   'P 1'
#
loop_
_entity.id
_entity.type
_entity.pdbx_description
1 polymer ?
#
loop_
_entity_poly.entity_id
_entity_poly.type
_entity_poly.pdbx_seq_one_letter_code
_entity_poly.pdbx_strand_id
1 'polypeptide(L)' 'MFYTKSGKLFYTGTTEIDTSFYYNTDELFSDDKSLGKHYNFIKDLKYDSVKDEITFLAARKNKIYAVKVTF' A
#
# COMPACT_ATOMS: atom_id res chain seq x y z
N MET A 1 -7.36 -5.02 4.09
CA MET A 1 -7.51 -4.12 5.24
C MET A 1 -7.34 -4.94 6.51
N PHE A 2 -6.57 -4.43 7.48
CA PHE A 2 -6.37 -5.06 8.80
C PHE A 2 -5.87 -4.02 9.80
N TYR A 3 -5.88 -4.38 11.09
CA TYR A 3 -5.29 -3.56 12.15
C TYR A 3 -3.85 -3.99 12.44
N THR A 4 -2.97 -3.01 12.66
CA THR A 4 -1.61 -3.22 13.17
C THR A 4 -1.63 -3.54 14.67
N LYS A 5 -0.48 -3.92 15.23
CA LYS A 5 -0.33 -4.24 16.66
C LYS A 5 -0.58 -3.01 17.53
N SER A 6 -0.24 -1.84 17.02
CA SER A 6 -0.53 -0.54 17.62
C SER A 6 -2.01 -0.12 17.49
N GLY A 7 -2.86 -0.93 16.87
CA GLY A 7 -4.28 -0.66 16.69
C GLY A 7 -4.60 0.29 15.53
N LYS A 8 -3.62 0.59 14.66
CA LYS A 8 -3.83 1.44 13.49
C LYS A 8 -4.48 0.65 12.37
N LEU A 9 -5.44 1.24 11.67
CA LEU A 9 -6.07 0.64 10.50
C LEU A 9 -5.17 0.79 9.28
N PHE A 10 -4.81 -0.33 8.64
CA PHE A 10 -4.04 -0.33 7.41
C PHE A 10 -4.82 -0.92 6.24
N TYR A 11 -4.76 -0.25 5.10
CA TYR A 11 -5.39 -0.71 3.87
C TYR A 11 -4.69 -0.17 2.63
N THR A 12 -4.96 -0.83 1.50
CA THR A 12 -4.63 -0.34 0.17
C THR A 12 -5.90 0.19 -0.47
N GLY A 13 -5.82 1.33 -1.14
CA GLY A 13 -6.92 1.92 -1.89
C GLY A 13 -6.47 2.24 -3.31
N THR A 14 -7.35 2.07 -4.28
CA THR A 14 -7.13 2.54 -5.64
C THR A 14 -7.54 4.01 -5.72
N THR A 15 -6.62 4.86 -6.17
CA THR A 15 -6.83 6.28 -6.39
C THR A 15 -6.82 6.59 -7.89
N GLU A 16 -7.78 7.40 -8.33
CA GLU A 16 -7.84 7.94 -9.68
C GLU A 16 -7.03 9.24 -9.72
N ILE A 17 -5.91 9.25 -10.45
CA ILE A 17 -5.03 10.43 -10.51
C ILE A 17 -5.43 11.35 -11.68
N ASP A 18 -6.05 10.82 -12.75
CA ASP A 18 -6.50 11.61 -13.89
C ASP A 18 -7.67 10.93 -14.62
N THR A 19 -8.82 11.61 -14.67
CA THR A 19 -10.04 11.18 -15.37
C THR A 19 -9.85 11.08 -16.88
N SER A 20 -8.83 11.74 -17.42
CA SER A 20 -8.57 11.83 -18.86
C SER A 20 -7.88 10.59 -19.41
N PHE A 21 -7.24 9.78 -18.56
CA PHE A 21 -6.40 8.66 -19.00
C PHE A 21 -6.63 7.33 -18.26
N TYR A 22 -7.61 7.22 -17.35
CA TYR A 22 -7.91 6.00 -16.58
C TYR A 22 -6.65 5.35 -15.95
N TYR A 23 -5.71 6.16 -15.46
CA TYR A 23 -4.58 5.65 -14.71
C TYR A 23 -4.98 5.48 -13.24
N ASN A 24 -5.54 4.31 -12.95
CA ASN A 24 -5.74 3.84 -11.59
C ASN A 24 -4.37 3.51 -10.99
N THR A 25 -4.09 4.04 -9.81
CA THR A 25 -2.92 3.64 -9.02
C THR A 25 -3.36 3.14 -7.66
N ASP A 26 -2.63 2.19 -7.12
CA ASP A 26 -2.81 1.75 -5.74
C ASP A 26 -1.92 2.57 -4.80
N GLU A 27 -2.47 2.90 -3.65
CA GLU A 27 -1.81 3.62 -2.56
C GLU A 27 -2.08 2.93 -1.23
N LEU A 28 -1.19 3.16 -0.25
CA LEU A 28 -1.29 2.62 1.10
C LEU A 28 -1.72 3.69 2.07
N PHE A 29 -2.53 3.30 3.04
CA PHE A 29 -3.11 4.17 4.04
C PHE A 29 -2.92 3.60 5.44
N SER A 30 -2.71 4.47 6.41
CA SER A 30 -2.72 4.18 7.84
C SER A 30 -3.61 5.20 8.55
N ASP A 31 -4.66 4.74 9.24
CA ASP A 31 -5.67 5.59 9.90
C ASP A 31 -6.17 6.73 8.97
N ASP A 32 -6.61 6.33 7.77
CA ASP A 32 -7.10 7.22 6.71
C ASP A 32 -6.07 8.25 6.19
N LYS A 33 -4.80 8.13 6.57
CA LYS A 33 -3.71 8.94 6.04
C LYS A 33 -2.93 8.18 4.99
N SER A 34 -2.81 8.79 3.81
CA SER A 34 -1.94 8.31 2.75
C SER A 34 -0.48 8.22 3.22
N LEU A 35 0.21 7.17 2.80
CA LEU A 35 1.65 6.99 2.99
C LEU A 35 2.48 7.55 1.82
N GLY A 36 1.84 8.28 0.89
CA GLY A 36 2.46 9.14 -0.11
C GLY A 36 3.16 8.44 -1.28
N LYS A 37 2.92 7.13 -1.48
CA LYS A 37 3.49 6.37 -2.60
C LYS A 37 2.39 5.74 -3.44
N HIS A 38 2.39 6.12 -4.72
CA HIS A 38 1.52 5.56 -5.74
C HIS A 38 2.23 4.44 -6.53
N TYR A 39 1.51 3.34 -6.74
CA TYR A 39 1.95 2.17 -7.45
C TYR A 39 0.96 1.84 -8.56
N ASN A 40 1.43 1.27 -9.67
CA ASN A 40 0.55 0.79 -10.73
C ASN A 40 -0.32 -0.38 -10.25
N PHE A 41 0.23 -1.22 -9.37
CA PHE A 41 -0.52 -2.22 -8.62
C PHE A 41 0.22 -2.65 -7.36
N ILE A 42 -0.52 -3.11 -6.36
CA ILE A 42 -0.02 -3.78 -5.14
C ILE A 42 -0.54 -5.22 -5.09
N LYS A 43 0.34 -6.18 -4.77
CA LYS A 43 0.03 -7.62 -4.65
C LYS A 43 0.72 -8.25 -3.45
N ASP A 44 0.23 -9.42 -3.05
CA ASP A 44 0.80 -10.29 -2.03
C ASP A 44 1.06 -9.60 -0.69
N LEU A 45 0.12 -8.73 -0.29
CA LEU A 45 0.19 -7.97 0.94
C LEU A 45 0.08 -8.90 2.17
N LYS A 46 1.10 -8.87 3.03
CA LYS A 46 1.22 -9.70 4.24
C LYS A 46 1.58 -8.85 5.44
N TYR A 47 1.01 -9.19 6.59
CA TYR A 47 1.29 -8.56 7.87
C TYR A 47 1.92 -9.57 8.84
N ASP A 48 3.04 -9.19 9.44
CA ASP A 48 3.73 -9.90 10.53
C ASP A 48 3.47 -9.14 11.84
N SER A 49 2.57 -9.68 12.67
CA SER A 49 2.19 -9.08 13.95
C SER A 49 3.25 -9.20 15.05
N VAL A 50 4.22 -10.11 14.89
CA VAL A 50 5.34 -10.24 15.83
C VAL A 50 6.31 -9.09 15.62
N LYS A 51 6.59 -8.76 14.35
CA LYS A 51 7.51 -7.68 13.96
C LYS A 51 6.84 -6.32 13.75
N ASP A 52 5.51 -6.25 13.79
CA ASP A 52 4.71 -5.10 13.37
C ASP A 52 5.12 -4.57 11.98
N GLU A 53 5.26 -5.50 11.03
CA GLU A 53 5.78 -5.25 9.68
C GLU A 53 4.77 -5.67 8.60
N ILE A 54 4.64 -4.86 7.56
CA ILE A 54 3.90 -5.19 6.35
C ILE A 54 4.87 -5.37 5.19
N THR A 55 4.68 -6.44 4.42
CA THR A 55 5.41 -6.70 3.18
C THR A 55 4.47 -6.87 2.01
N PHE A 56 4.87 -6.40 0.84
CA PHE A 56 4.10 -6.54 -0.40
C PHE A 56 4.97 -6.39 -1.64
N LEU A 57 4.45 -6.85 -2.77
CA LEU A 57 5.01 -6.56 -4.09
C LEU A 57 4.30 -5.36 -4.69
N ALA A 58 5.07 -4.45 -5.27
CA ALA A 58 4.53 -3.25 -5.86
C ALA A 58 5.16 -3.00 -7.22
N ALA A 59 4.36 -2.71 -8.24
CA ALA A 59 4.87 -2.22 -9.51
C ALA A 59 4.80 -0.70 -9.56
N ARG A 60 5.86 -0.07 -10.05
CA ARG A 60 5.88 1.35 -10.35
C ARG A 60 6.63 1.57 -11.64
N LYS A 61 5.95 2.13 -12.65
CA LYS A 61 6.46 2.20 -14.03
C LYS A 61 6.80 0.79 -14.51
N ASN A 62 8.00 0.58 -15.06
CA ASN A 62 8.44 -0.71 -15.61
C ASN A 62 9.28 -1.52 -14.61
N LYS A 63 9.09 -1.33 -13.30
CA LYS A 63 9.87 -2.00 -12.24
C LYS A 63 8.96 -2.57 -11.16
N ILE A 64 9.37 -3.71 -10.62
CA ILE A 64 8.75 -4.38 -9.47
C ILE A 64 9.65 -4.18 -8.25
N TYR A 65 9.02 -3.91 -7.11
CA TYR A 65 9.66 -3.67 -5.83
C TYR A 65 9.10 -4.63 -4.78
N ALA A 66 9.98 -5.23 -3.98
CA ALA A 66 9.59 -5.78 -2.70
C ALA A 66 9.61 -4.65 -1.66
N VAL A 67 8.46 -4.32 -1.10
CA VAL A 67 8.30 -3.19 -0.18
C VAL A 67 8.07 -3.70 1.23
N LYS A 68 8.66 -2.99 2.19
CA LYS A 68 8.53 -3.22 3.62
C LYS A 68 8.09 -1.92 4.28
N VAL A 69 7.07 -2.01 5.14
CA VAL A 69 6.60 -0.91 5.99
C VAL A 69 6.66 -1.39 7.43
N THR A 70 7.30 -0.61 8.28
CA THR A 70 7.45 -0.87 9.73
C THR A 70 6.73 0.23 10.50
N PHE A 71 6.01 -0.14 11.55
CA PHE A 71 5.22 0.79 12.38
C PHE A 71 5.91 1.14 13.70
#